data_AF-A0A497M578-F1
#
_entry.id   AF-A0A497M578-F1
#
_cell.length_a   1.000
_cell.length_b   1.000
_cell.length_c   1.000
_cell.angle_alpha   90.00
_cell.angle_beta   90.00
_cell.angle_gamma   90.00
#
_symmetry.space_group_name_H-M   'P 1'
#
loop_
_entity.id
_entity.type
_entity.pdbx_description
1 polymer ?
#
loop_
_entity_poly.entity_id
_entity_poly.type
_entity_poly.pdbx_seq_one_letter_code
_entity_poly.pdbx_strand_id
1 'polypeptide(L)'
;MLSTSQDKESSVLKFENPELDRRIGGLPIPSLTLIEGPNDSGKSILTQQIAYGALVNGFNVLFITTEDTCRGLLSHMEGLNWKVTDYFIQGKFKITPLNTAGMKWNSEISRYYLFALTNFIKRKSKVNLVIIDSLTHLVTHAEPNDVLDFFSTCRYLVDTQKITSIITMHPYALNQE
;
A
#
# COMPACT_ATOMS: atom_id res chain seq x y z
N MET A 1 31.12 -13.62 -24.69
CA MET A 1 31.00 -13.82 -23.24
C MET A 1 29.58 -13.43 -22.84
N LEU A 2 28.68 -14.41 -22.84
CA LEU A 2 27.35 -14.29 -22.27
C LEU A 2 27.51 -14.56 -20.78
N SER A 3 27.48 -13.52 -19.93
CA SER A 3 27.29 -13.69 -18.49
C SER A 3 25.84 -13.35 -18.17
N THR A 4 25.03 -14.41 -18.19
CA THR A 4 23.97 -14.72 -17.22
C THR A 4 23.20 -13.54 -16.63
N SER A 5 21.96 -13.43 -17.11
CA SER A 5 20.81 -12.89 -16.41
C SER A 5 20.87 -13.25 -14.92
N GLN A 6 21.17 -12.27 -14.07
CA GLN A 6 20.92 -12.41 -12.64
C GLN A 6 19.42 -12.46 -12.45
N ASP A 7 18.90 -13.65 -12.13
CA ASP A 7 17.64 -13.78 -11.42
C ASP A 7 17.73 -12.90 -10.16
N LYS A 8 16.99 -11.78 -10.14
CA LYS A 8 16.90 -10.91 -8.98
C LYS A 8 16.26 -11.71 -7.85
N GLU A 9 17.07 -12.24 -6.94
CA GLU A 9 16.64 -12.77 -5.65
C GLU A 9 15.65 -11.80 -5.00
N SER A 10 14.59 -12.32 -4.38
CA SER A 10 13.68 -11.50 -3.61
C SER A 10 14.48 -10.79 -2.51
N SER A 11 14.61 -9.47 -2.62
CA SER A 11 15.29 -8.66 -1.61
C SER A 11 14.37 -8.48 -0.40
N VAL A 12 14.94 -8.36 0.79
CA VAL A 12 14.19 -8.08 2.02
C VAL A 12 14.23 -6.58 2.29
N LEU A 13 13.07 -5.93 2.33
CA LEU A 13 12.91 -4.54 2.74
C LEU A 13 13.05 -4.44 4.26
N LYS A 14 13.98 -3.61 4.74
CA LYS A 14 14.10 -3.27 6.16
C LYS A 14 13.11 -2.19 6.54
N PHE A 15 12.61 -2.28 7.77
CA PHE A 15 11.61 -1.35 8.29
C PHE A 15 12.23 -0.06 8.81
N GLU A 16 13.54 -0.01 9.03
CA GLU A 16 14.22 1.08 9.75
C GLU A 16 13.70 1.20 11.19
N ASN A 17 13.43 0.04 11.79
CA ASN A 17 13.04 -0.10 13.18
C ASN A 17 13.70 -1.38 13.73
N PRO A 18 14.72 -1.26 14.61
CA PRO A 18 15.50 -2.41 15.06
C PRO A 18 14.66 -3.54 15.68
N GLU A 19 13.59 -3.21 16.39
CA GLU A 19 12.72 -4.22 17.00
C GLU A 19 11.88 -4.95 15.95
N LEU A 20 11.29 -4.25 14.99
CA LEU A 20 10.55 -4.88 13.89
C LEU A 20 11.48 -5.71 13.01
N ASP A 21 12.65 -5.18 12.65
CA ASP A 21 13.63 -5.89 11.84
C ASP A 21 14.17 -7.14 12.54
N ARG A 22 14.34 -7.09 13.87
CA ARG A 22 14.74 -8.27 14.67
C ARG A 22 13.64 -9.32 14.77
N ARG A 23 12.38 -8.90 14.96
CA ARG A 23 11.26 -9.82 15.21
C ARG A 23 10.68 -10.43 13.94
N ILE A 24 10.60 -9.65 12.86
CA ILE A 24 9.95 -10.04 11.60
C ILE A 24 10.99 -10.37 10.52
N GLY A 25 12.19 -9.79 10.60
CA GLY A 25 13.27 -10.01 9.62
C GLY A 25 13.27 -9.04 8.43
N GLY A 26 12.19 -8.27 8.26
CA GLY A 26 11.93 -7.40 7.13
C GLY A 26 10.77 -7.91 6.26
N LEU A 27 10.41 -7.17 5.22
CA LEU A 27 9.34 -7.55 4.28
C LEU A 27 9.94 -8.10 2.98
N PRO A 28 9.62 -9.33 2.56
CA PRO A 28 10.04 -9.84 1.25
C PRO A 28 9.45 -8.97 0.13
N ILE A 29 10.27 -8.55 -0.83
CA ILE A 29 9.83 -7.78 -1.99
C ILE A 29 10.36 -8.39 -3.31
N PRO A 30 9.55 -8.39 -4.39
CA PRO A 30 8.19 -7.87 -4.44
C PRO A 30 7.15 -8.85 -3.86
N SER A 31 6.12 -8.31 -3.20
CA SER A 31 5.06 -9.12 -2.57
C SER A 31 3.69 -8.41 -2.60
N LEU A 32 2.63 -9.20 -2.41
CA LEU A 32 1.30 -8.70 -2.07
C LEU A 32 1.06 -9.05 -0.61
N THR A 33 0.88 -8.04 0.24
CA THR A 33 0.68 -8.19 1.68
C THR A 33 -0.62 -7.55 2.10
N LEU A 34 -1.44 -8.31 2.82
CA LEU A 34 -2.65 -7.82 3.47
C LEU A 34 -2.41 -7.71 4.97
N ILE A 35 -2.78 -6.56 5.55
CA ILE A 35 -2.71 -6.31 6.99
C ILE A 35 -4.13 -6.09 7.49
N GLU A 36 -4.63 -7.05 8.25
CA GLU A 36 -5.96 -7.02 8.83
C GLU A 36 -5.89 -6.76 10.34
N GLY A 37 -6.88 -6.03 10.87
CA GLY A 37 -6.99 -5.81 12.32
C GLY A 37 -8.09 -4.81 12.69
N PRO A 38 -8.56 -4.85 13.95
CA PRO A 38 -9.62 -3.96 14.43
C PRO A 38 -9.23 -2.48 14.31
N ASN A 39 -10.21 -1.58 14.41
CA ASN A 39 -9.93 -0.13 14.44
C ASN A 39 -8.89 0.20 15.52
N ASP A 40 -8.05 1.19 15.25
CA ASP A 40 -7.00 1.66 16.17
C ASP A 40 -5.93 0.62 16.56
N SER A 41 -5.85 -0.53 15.87
CA SER A 41 -4.84 -1.56 16.12
C SER A 41 -3.42 -1.22 15.63
N GLY A 42 -3.19 0.00 15.13
CA GLY A 42 -1.89 0.45 14.63
C GLY A 42 -1.54 0.09 13.18
N LYS A 43 -2.51 -0.36 12.36
CA LYS A 43 -2.28 -0.69 10.93
C LYS A 43 -1.66 0.47 10.15
N SER A 44 -2.20 1.68 10.31
CA SER A 44 -1.70 2.89 9.63
C SER A 44 -0.29 3.27 10.08
N ILE A 45 0.03 3.09 11.36
CA ILE A 45 1.38 3.32 11.87
C ILE A 45 2.35 2.30 11.26
N LEU A 46 1.96 1.03 11.18
CA LEU A 46 2.78 -0.01 10.58
C LEU A 46 3.01 0.27 9.08
N THR A 47 1.99 0.61 8.31
CA THR A 47 2.16 0.93 6.89
C THR A 47 3.00 2.19 6.67
N GLN A 48 2.87 3.21 7.52
CA GLN A 48 3.73 4.39 7.48
C GLN A 48 5.19 4.06 7.81
N GLN A 49 5.47 3.20 8.80
CA GLN A 49 6.83 2.71 9.08
C GLN A 49 7.40 1.96 7.86
N ILE A 50 6.59 1.13 7.21
CA ILE A 50 7.03 0.41 5.99
C ILE A 50 7.29 1.39 4.84
N ALA A 51 6.45 2.42 4.68
CA ALA A 51 6.66 3.48 3.70
C ALA A 51 7.99 4.19 3.97
N TYR A 52 8.25 4.58 5.22
CA TYR A 52 9.49 5.23 5.62
C TYR A 52 10.70 4.33 5.34
N GLY A 53 10.65 3.07 5.76
CA GLY A 53 11.72 2.10 5.50
C GLY A 53 12.00 1.95 4.01
N ALA A 54 10.96 1.85 3.18
CA ALA A 54 11.11 1.80 1.72
C ALA A 54 11.79 3.05 1.15
N LEU A 55 11.39 4.24 1.59
CA LEU A 55 11.99 5.50 1.14
C LEU A 55 13.47 5.59 1.52
N VAL A 56 13.84 5.21 2.74
CA VAL A 56 15.23 5.17 3.21
C VAL A 56 16.05 4.17 2.39
N ASN A 57 15.47 3.03 2.04
CA ASN A 57 16.07 2.01 1.19
C ASN A 57 16.08 2.38 -0.32
N GLY A 58 15.69 3.61 -0.68
CA GLY A 58 15.80 4.13 -2.04
C GLY A 58 14.63 3.76 -2.98
N PHE A 59 13.56 3.18 -2.44
CA PHE A 59 12.36 2.84 -3.21
C PHE A 59 11.43 4.04 -3.35
N ASN A 60 10.72 4.08 -4.48
CA ASN A 60 9.64 5.06 -4.69
C ASN A 60 8.32 4.49 -4.18
N VAL A 61 7.65 5.26 -3.33
CA VAL A 61 6.43 4.85 -2.61
C VAL A 61 5.23 5.65 -3.10
N LEU A 62 4.14 4.94 -3.42
CA LEU A 62 2.81 5.51 -3.61
C LEU A 62 1.94 5.12 -2.42
N PHE A 63 1.49 6.09 -1.65
CA PHE A 63 0.60 5.90 -0.51
C PHE A 63 -0.79 6.42 -0.87
N ILE A 64 -1.74 5.50 -0.98
CA ILE A 64 -3.15 5.80 -1.24
C ILE A 64 -3.85 5.73 0.12
N THR A 65 -4.41 6.84 0.58
CA THR A 65 -5.08 6.89 1.89
C THR A 65 -6.56 7.25 1.74
N THR A 66 -7.45 6.58 2.46
CA THR A 66 -8.90 6.87 2.45
C THR A 66 -9.37 7.74 3.61
N GLU A 67 -8.57 7.81 4.67
CA GLU A 67 -8.96 8.37 5.97
C GLU A 67 -8.13 9.62 6.34
N ASP A 68 -7.07 9.91 5.60
CA ASP A 68 -6.20 11.07 5.85
C ASP A 68 -6.08 11.96 4.60
N THR A 69 -5.57 13.17 4.80
CA THR A 69 -5.17 14.09 3.74
C THR A 69 -3.68 13.96 3.47
N CYS A 70 -3.21 14.46 2.33
CA CYS A 70 -1.78 14.52 2.04
C CYS A 70 -1.00 15.28 3.12
N ARG A 71 -1.52 16.43 3.57
CA ARG A 71 -0.90 17.23 4.63
C ARG A 71 -0.95 16.53 5.98
N GLY A 72 -2.07 15.90 6.31
CA GLY A 72 -2.25 15.18 7.57
C GLY A 72 -1.29 14.01 7.68
N LEU A 73 -1.21 13.16 6.65
CA LEU A 73 -0.28 12.02 6.61
C LEU A 73 1.17 12.46 6.75
N LEU A 74 1.60 13.50 6.02
CA LEU A 74 2.96 14.04 6.17
C LEU A 74 3.20 14.54 7.61
N SER A 75 2.26 15.28 8.18
CA SER A 75 2.40 15.80 9.54
C SER A 75 2.45 14.70 10.59
N HIS A 76 1.65 13.63 10.42
CA HIS A 76 1.67 12.45 11.28
C HIS A 76 3.02 11.74 11.22
N MET A 77 3.54 11.48 10.01
CA MET A 77 4.83 10.82 9.84
C MET A 77 5.98 11.64 10.42
N GLU A 78 5.99 12.97 10.20
CA GLU A 78 7.00 13.86 10.80
C GLU A 78 6.89 13.91 12.33
N GLY A 79 5.67 13.88 12.88
CA GLY A 79 5.42 13.78 14.33
C GLY A 79 5.96 12.49 14.96
N LEU A 80 6.07 11.42 14.17
CA LEU A 80 6.71 10.14 14.53
C LEU A 80 8.21 10.13 14.23
N ASN A 81 8.78 11.28 13.87
CA ASN A 81 10.18 11.49 13.52
C ASN A 81 10.62 10.74 12.24
N TRP A 82 9.66 10.42 11.35
CA TRP A 82 9.94 9.93 10.00
C TRP A 82 10.01 11.10 9.03
N LYS A 83 11.24 11.47 8.65
CA LYS A 83 11.54 12.60 7.75
C LYS A 83 11.21 12.25 6.31
N VAL A 84 9.94 12.37 5.93
CA VAL A 84 9.42 11.99 4.60
C VAL A 84 9.22 13.17 3.66
N THR A 85 9.29 14.40 4.18
CA THR A 85 9.04 15.62 3.42
C THR A 85 9.98 15.77 2.21
N ASP A 86 11.27 15.48 2.37
CA ASP A 86 12.24 15.59 1.26
C ASP A 86 11.94 14.58 0.14
N TYR A 87 11.54 13.36 0.50
CA TYR A 87 11.12 12.34 -0.46
C TYR A 87 9.86 12.76 -1.20
N PHE A 88 8.94 13.43 -0.50
CA PHE A 88 7.71 13.96 -1.09
C PHE A 88 8.03 15.06 -2.13
N ILE A 89 8.87 16.03 -1.76
CA ILE A 89 9.29 17.13 -2.65
C ILE A 89 10.02 16.59 -3.89
N GLN A 90 10.86 15.57 -3.73
CA GLN A 90 11.58 14.91 -4.84
C GLN A 90 10.68 14.01 -5.70
N GLY A 91 9.41 13.81 -5.33
CA GLY A 91 8.47 12.93 -6.01
C GLY A 91 8.76 11.44 -5.84
N LYS A 92 9.62 11.06 -4.88
CA LYS A 92 9.87 9.66 -4.48
C LYS A 92 8.76 9.14 -3.58
N PHE A 93 8.18 10.00 -2.76
CA PHE A 93 6.99 9.71 -1.97
C PHE A 93 5.78 10.43 -2.57
N LYS A 94 4.79 9.68 -3.04
CA LYS A 94 3.56 10.23 -3.63
C LYS A 94 2.38 9.84 -2.75
N ILE A 95 1.60 10.82 -2.33
CA ILE A 95 0.41 10.58 -1.52
C ILE A 95 -0.83 10.90 -2.37
N THR A 96 -1.78 9.97 -2.42
CA THR A 96 -3.05 10.12 -3.13
C THR A 96 -4.21 9.90 -2.16
N PRO A 97 -4.81 10.97 -1.62
CA PRO A 97 -6.02 10.86 -0.83
C PRO A 97 -7.19 10.41 -1.72
N LEU A 98 -7.88 9.36 -1.30
CA LEU A 98 -9.15 8.93 -1.85
C LEU A 98 -10.22 9.42 -0.89
N ASN A 99 -10.79 10.60 -1.15
CA ASN A 99 -11.85 11.13 -0.29
C ASN A 99 -13.12 10.30 -0.50
N THR A 100 -13.37 9.39 0.43
CA THR A 100 -14.54 8.50 0.43
C THR A 100 -15.68 9.03 1.32
N ALA A 101 -15.44 10.13 2.04
CA ALA A 101 -16.39 10.69 2.99
C ALA A 101 -17.64 11.23 2.29
N GLY A 102 -18.82 10.85 2.78
CA GLY A 102 -20.11 11.27 2.25
C GLY A 102 -20.56 10.52 0.98
N MET A 103 -19.80 9.54 0.49
CA MET A 103 -20.27 8.66 -0.59
C MET A 103 -21.27 7.63 -0.07
N LYS A 104 -22.36 7.47 -0.82
CA LYS A 104 -23.29 6.35 -0.63
C LYS A 104 -22.74 5.14 -1.36
N TRP A 105 -22.05 4.27 -0.63
CA TRP A 105 -21.47 3.05 -1.20
C TRP A 105 -22.55 2.06 -1.62
N ASN A 106 -22.35 1.47 -2.80
CA ASN A 106 -23.11 0.33 -3.32
C ASN A 106 -22.15 -0.55 -4.15
N SER A 107 -22.62 -1.69 -4.66
CA SER A 107 -21.78 -2.62 -5.42
C SER A 107 -21.21 -2.01 -6.69
N GLU A 108 -21.98 -1.21 -7.42
CA GLU A 108 -21.53 -0.55 -8.65
C GLU A 108 -20.39 0.44 -8.40
N ILE A 109 -20.54 1.30 -7.39
CA ILE A 109 -19.54 2.30 -6.99
C ILE A 109 -18.28 1.58 -6.47
N SER A 110 -18.45 0.54 -5.64
CA SER A 110 -17.34 -0.25 -5.11
C SER A 110 -16.52 -0.86 -6.24
N ARG A 111 -17.18 -1.55 -7.18
CA ARG A 111 -16.55 -2.11 -8.39
C ARG A 111 -15.83 -1.05 -9.21
N TYR A 112 -16.48 0.10 -9.45
CA TYR A 112 -15.89 1.19 -10.20
C TYR A 112 -14.59 1.69 -9.54
N TYR A 113 -14.59 1.90 -8.22
CA TYR A 113 -13.41 2.39 -7.52
C TYR A 113 -12.29 1.34 -7.43
N LEU A 114 -12.61 0.05 -7.21
CA LEU A 114 -11.62 -1.04 -7.25
C LEU A 114 -10.93 -1.10 -8.62
N PHE A 115 -11.71 -1.00 -9.70
CA PHE A 115 -11.20 -0.93 -11.07
C PHE A 115 -10.39 0.34 -11.32
N ALA A 116 -10.87 1.50 -10.86
CA ALA A 116 -10.17 2.77 -11.02
C ALA A 116 -8.82 2.76 -10.29
N LEU A 117 -8.77 2.20 -9.07
CA LEU A 117 -7.58 2.15 -8.24
C LEU A 117 -6.49 1.26 -8.87
N THR A 118 -6.85 0.07 -9.34
CA THR A 118 -5.89 -0.81 -10.04
C THR A 118 -5.38 -0.19 -11.34
N ASN A 119 -6.23 0.46 -12.12
CA ASN A 119 -5.81 1.19 -13.33
C ASN A 119 -4.94 2.41 -13.03
N PHE A 120 -5.23 3.11 -11.93
CA PHE A 120 -4.40 4.21 -11.46
C PHE A 120 -2.99 3.72 -11.14
N ILE A 121 -2.87 2.62 -10.39
CA ILE A 121 -1.57 2.01 -10.06
C ILE A 121 -0.84 1.57 -11.35
N LYS A 122 -1.52 0.85 -12.26
CA LYS A 122 -0.96 0.38 -13.54
C LYS A 122 -0.30 1.49 -14.38
N ARG A 123 -0.82 2.71 -14.31
CA ARG A 123 -0.33 3.86 -15.09
C ARG A 123 0.85 4.58 -14.44
N LYS A 124 1.19 4.28 -13.18
CA LYS A 124 2.26 4.98 -12.47
C LYS A 124 3.61 4.38 -12.85
N SER A 125 4.41 5.18 -13.55
CA SER A 125 5.81 4.85 -13.77
C SER A 125 6.64 5.08 -12.50
N LYS A 126 7.71 4.28 -12.37
CA LYS A 126 8.72 4.40 -11.31
C LYS A 126 8.15 4.28 -9.89
N VAL A 127 7.14 3.45 -9.66
CA VAL A 127 6.68 3.08 -8.31
C VAL A 127 7.22 1.69 -7.98
N ASN A 128 7.73 1.50 -6.78
CA ASN A 128 8.25 0.21 -6.31
C ASN A 128 7.38 -0.39 -5.21
N LEU A 129 6.78 0.47 -4.39
CA LEU A 129 5.88 0.09 -3.30
C LEU A 129 4.58 0.91 -3.40
N VAL A 130 3.45 0.22 -3.34
CA VAL A 130 2.12 0.79 -3.22
C VAL A 130 1.56 0.41 -1.86
N ILE A 131 1.07 1.40 -1.12
CA ILE A 131 0.31 1.21 0.10
C ILE A 131 -1.11 1.71 -0.12
N ILE A 132 -2.10 0.93 0.33
CA ILE A 132 -3.51 1.32 0.37
C ILE A 132 -3.97 1.23 1.82
N ASP A 133 -4.23 2.39 2.43
CA ASP A 133 -4.65 2.52 3.83
C ASP A 133 -5.91 3.40 3.94
N SER A 134 -7.12 2.85 3.91
CA SER A 134 -7.47 1.43 3.92
C SER A 134 -8.35 1.02 2.73
N LEU A 135 -8.42 -0.27 2.43
CA LEU A 135 -9.31 -0.82 1.41
C LEU A 135 -10.74 -1.04 1.95
N THR A 136 -10.96 -0.89 3.27
CA THR A 136 -12.18 -1.30 3.96
C THR A 136 -13.46 -0.81 3.28
N HIS A 137 -13.60 0.49 3.06
CA HIS A 137 -14.82 1.08 2.49
C HIS A 137 -15.12 0.59 1.06
N LEU A 138 -14.07 0.26 0.30
CA LEU A 138 -14.17 -0.18 -1.09
C LEU A 138 -14.65 -1.62 -1.21
N VAL A 139 -14.40 -2.47 -0.22
CA VAL A 139 -14.78 -3.89 -0.26
C VAL A 139 -16.06 -4.19 0.50
N THR A 140 -16.48 -3.33 1.45
CA THR A 140 -17.68 -3.57 2.27
C THR A 140 -18.95 -3.85 1.45
N HIS A 141 -19.11 -3.17 0.31
CA HIS A 141 -20.28 -3.31 -0.56
C HIS A 141 -19.94 -3.94 -1.92
N ALA A 142 -18.69 -4.37 -2.13
CA ALA A 142 -18.27 -4.98 -3.38
C ALA A 142 -18.76 -6.43 -3.48
N GLU A 143 -19.02 -6.89 -4.69
CA GLU A 143 -19.26 -8.31 -4.92
C GLU A 143 -17.95 -9.09 -4.72
N PRO A 144 -17.99 -10.33 -4.21
CA PRO A 144 -16.79 -11.13 -3.98
C PRO A 144 -15.89 -11.26 -5.22
N ASN A 145 -16.49 -11.38 -6.41
CA ASN A 145 -15.74 -11.44 -7.67
C ASN A 145 -14.96 -10.16 -7.96
N ASP A 146 -15.51 -8.98 -7.67
CA ASP A 146 -14.82 -7.71 -7.87
C ASP A 146 -13.61 -7.58 -6.93
N VAL A 147 -13.74 -8.07 -5.69
CA VAL A 147 -12.65 -8.12 -4.71
C VAL A 147 -11.56 -9.09 -5.17
N LEU A 148 -11.93 -10.27 -5.67
CA LEU A 148 -10.98 -11.25 -6.21
C LEU A 148 -10.25 -10.73 -7.46
N ASP A 149 -10.95 -10.06 -8.36
CA ASP A 149 -10.36 -9.44 -9.55
C ASP A 149 -9.38 -8.33 -9.19
N PHE A 150 -9.71 -7.55 -8.16
CA PHE A 150 -8.82 -6.54 -7.59
C PHE A 150 -7.50 -7.17 -7.08
N PHE A 151 -7.58 -8.17 -6.20
CA PHE A 151 -6.38 -8.83 -5.66
C PHE A 151 -5.60 -9.59 -6.73
N SER A 152 -6.28 -10.22 -7.69
CA SER A 152 -5.66 -10.87 -8.85
C SER A 152 -4.89 -9.86 -9.70
N THR A 153 -5.43 -8.66 -9.88
CA THR A 153 -4.74 -7.56 -10.56
C THR A 153 -3.53 -7.07 -9.77
N CYS A 154 -3.63 -6.90 -8.45
CA CYS A 154 -2.49 -6.56 -7.61
C CYS A 154 -1.38 -7.62 -7.69
N ARG A 155 -1.74 -8.91 -7.66
CA ARG A 155 -0.79 -10.01 -7.81
C ARG A 155 -0.10 -9.99 -9.17
N TYR A 156 -0.85 -9.74 -10.24
CA TYR A 156 -0.29 -9.55 -11.57
C TYR A 156 0.74 -8.42 -11.63
N LEU A 157 0.52 -7.30 -10.92
CA LEU A 157 1.48 -6.20 -10.84
C LEU A 157 2.76 -6.55 -10.08
N VAL A 158 2.64 -7.34 -9.02
CA VAL A 158 3.79 -7.91 -8.29
C VAL A 158 4.64 -8.77 -9.23
N ASP A 159 4.01 -9.66 -9.98
CA ASP A 159 4.71 -10.64 -10.81
C ASP A 159 5.38 -10.00 -12.04
N THR A 160 4.65 -9.12 -12.73
CA THR A 160 5.08 -8.56 -14.03
C THR A 160 5.84 -7.24 -13.91
N GLN A 161 5.46 -6.37 -12.97
CA GLN A 161 6.05 -5.03 -12.83
C GLN A 161 6.95 -4.91 -11.60
N LYS A 162 7.03 -5.95 -10.77
CA LYS A 162 7.81 -5.97 -9.51
C LYS A 162 7.38 -4.85 -8.54
N ILE A 163 6.09 -4.50 -8.57
CA ILE A 163 5.48 -3.53 -7.65
C ILE A 163 5.01 -4.26 -6.41
N THR A 164 5.58 -3.95 -5.25
CA THR A 164 5.09 -4.46 -3.96
C THR A 164 3.79 -3.74 -3.61
N SER A 165 2.78 -4.49 -3.15
CA SER A 165 1.49 -3.93 -2.72
C SER A 165 1.22 -4.30 -1.26
N ILE A 166 0.98 -3.29 -0.42
CA ILE A 166 0.60 -3.46 0.98
C ILE A 166 -0.78 -2.83 1.15
N ILE A 167 -1.71 -3.60 1.69
CA ILE A 167 -3.12 -3.24 1.75
C ILE A 167 -3.59 -3.43 3.19
N THR A 168 -4.30 -2.45 3.74
CA THR A 168 -4.93 -2.60 5.05
C THR A 168 -6.44 -2.76 4.92
N MET A 169 -7.03 -3.53 5.82
CA MET A 169 -8.48 -3.61 5.96
C MET A 169 -8.90 -3.91 7.40
N HIS A 170 -10.15 -3.59 7.72
CA HIS A 170 -10.79 -4.02 8.96
C HIS A 170 -11.49 -5.38 8.77
N PRO A 171 -11.51 -6.27 9.79
CA PRO A 171 -12.08 -7.62 9.67
C PRO A 171 -13.54 -7.67 9.21
N TYR A 172 -14.35 -6.71 9.63
CA TYR A 172 -15.76 -6.65 9.25
C TYR A 172 -15.98 -6.34 7.77
N ALA A 173 -14.95 -5.94 7.04
CA ALA A 173 -15.05 -5.62 5.62
C ALA A 173 -15.30 -6.85 4.73
N LEU A 174 -14.97 -8.05 5.23
CA LEU A 174 -15.16 -9.32 4.53
C LEU A 174 -16.28 -10.18 5.14
N ASN A 175 -16.69 -9.89 6.38
CA ASN A 175 -17.76 -10.63 7.05
C ASN A 175 -19.10 -9.98 6.72
N GLN A 176 -19.74 -10.47 5.65
CA GLN A 176 -21.18 -10.34 5.46
C GLN A 176 -21.86 -11.55 6.13
N GLU A 177 -22.00 -11.50 7.45
CA GLU A 177 -23.04 -12.25 8.19
C GLU A 177 -23.97 -11.25 8.88
#